data_AF-A0A845PRH1-F1
#
_entry.id   AF-A0A845PRH1-F1
#
_cell.length_a   1.000
_cell.length_b   1.000
_cell.length_c   1.000
_cell.angle_alpha   90.00
_cell.angle_beta   90.00
_cell.angle_gamma   90.00
#
_symmetry.space_group_name_H-M   'P 1'
#
loop_
_entity.id
_entity.type
_entity.pdbx_description
1 polymer ?
#
loop_
_entity_poly.entity_id
_entity_poly.type
_entity_poly.pdbx_seq_one_letter_code
_entity_poly.pdbx_strand_id
1 'polypeptide(L)'
;MTAPAFQLYAEDFLTGCIFLTNEEVGIYIKILAKQGTDGKIPKKRLGFLVGIEWVNFSDELKEKFIEEDEFIYNKRLEIEREKTSNFHKKQAENGKKGGYQRKKSLKINQINYKKIKTQWFQLG
;
A
#
# COMPACT_ATOMS: atom_id res chain seq x y z
N MET A 1 7.48 7.39 0.44
CA MET A 1 6.22 6.94 -0.19
C MET A 1 5.10 7.65 0.53
N THR A 2 4.33 8.47 -0.16
CA THR A 2 3.05 8.98 0.35
C THR A 2 2.14 7.79 0.63
N ALA A 3 1.38 7.83 1.73
CA ALA A 3 0.45 6.76 2.07
C ALA A 3 -0.50 6.52 0.89
N PRO A 4 -0.78 5.25 0.53
CA PRO A 4 -1.69 4.96 -0.56
C PRO A 4 -3.07 5.52 -0.24
N ALA A 5 -3.66 6.28 -1.17
CA ALA A 5 -5.04 6.71 -1.05
C ALA A 5 -5.93 5.47 -1.07
N PHE A 6 -6.77 5.28 -0.04
CA PHE A 6 -7.81 4.25 -0.09
C PHE A 6 -9.08 4.85 -0.68
N GLN A 7 -9.72 4.13 -1.60
CA GLN A 7 -10.98 4.57 -2.19
C GLN A 7 -12.11 4.35 -1.17
N LEU A 8 -12.72 5.43 -0.71
CA LEU A 8 -13.91 5.39 0.13
C LEU A 8 -15.16 5.47 -0.76
N TYR A 9 -15.86 4.35 -0.91
CA TYR A 9 -17.15 4.33 -1.60
C TYR A 9 -18.23 4.79 -0.62
N ALA A 10 -18.83 5.95 -0.87
CA ALA A 10 -19.75 6.58 0.06
C ALA A 10 -20.97 5.71 0.36
N GLU A 11 -21.54 5.03 -0.65
CA GLU A 11 -22.68 4.14 -0.49
C GLU A 11 -22.36 2.90 0.35
N ASP A 12 -21.27 2.20 0.04
CA ASP A 12 -20.77 1.08 0.85
C ASP A 12 -20.51 1.51 2.30
N PHE A 13 -19.92 2.70 2.49
CA PHE A 13 -19.61 3.24 3.80
C PHE A 13 -20.87 3.53 4.61
N LEU A 14 -21.84 4.26 4.02
CA LEU A 14 -23.10 4.59 4.68
C LEU A 14 -23.90 3.33 5.02
N THR A 15 -24.03 2.41 4.07
CA THR A 15 -24.75 1.15 4.28
C THR A 15 -24.06 0.28 5.33
N GLY A 16 -22.73 0.18 5.28
CA GLY A 16 -21.92 -0.56 6.24
C GLY A 16 -21.97 0.03 7.65
N CYS A 17 -22.23 1.33 7.78
CA CYS A 17 -22.27 2.05 9.06
C CYS A 17 -23.69 2.32 9.58
N ILE A 18 -24.74 1.84 8.90
CA ILE A 18 -26.13 2.22 9.21
C ILE A 18 -26.58 1.85 10.63
N PHE A 19 -25.96 0.82 11.22
CA PHE A 19 -26.22 0.36 12.59
C PHE A 19 -25.19 0.87 13.60
N LEU A 20 -24.26 1.72 13.18
CA LEU A 20 -23.29 2.35 14.07
C LEU A 20 -23.78 3.74 14.47
N THR A 21 -23.52 4.13 15.72
CA THR A 21 -23.67 5.51 16.17
C THR A 21 -22.64 6.43 15.49
N ASN A 22 -22.92 7.73 15.44
CA ASN A 22 -21.97 8.70 14.87
C ASN A 22 -20.58 8.65 15.53
N GLU A 23 -20.54 8.34 16.83
CA GLU A 23 -19.29 8.17 17.57
C GLU A 23 -18.52 6.93 17.08
N GLU A 24 -19.20 5.80 16.95
CA GLU A 24 -18.60 4.56 16.42
C GLU A 24 -18.18 4.70 14.96
N VAL A 25 -18.92 5.45 14.15
CA VAL A 25 -18.50 5.80 12.78
C VAL A 25 -17.20 6.60 12.81
N GLY A 26 -17.08 7.56 13.75
CA GLY A 26 -15.86 8.32 13.98
C GLY A 26 -14.68 7.45 14.41
N ILE A 27 -14.92 6.47 15.28
CA ILE A 27 -13.93 5.47 15.70
C ILE A 27 -13.51 4.61 14.49
N TYR A 28 -14.47 4.07 13.76
CA TYR A 28 -14.28 3.20 12.61
C TYR A 28 -13.41 3.87 11.54
N ILE A 29 -13.77 5.08 11.11
CA ILE A 29 -13.03 5.80 10.05
C ILE A 29 -11.60 6.16 10.49
N LYS A 30 -11.39 6.47 11.78
CA LYS A 30 -10.05 6.77 12.32
C LYS A 30 -9.17 5.52 12.33
N ILE A 31 -9.72 4.36 12.69
CA ILE A 31 -8.99 3.09 12.61
C ILE A 31 -8.68 2.73 11.16
N LEU A 32 -9.63 2.87 10.22
CA LEU A 32 -9.38 2.63 8.80
C LEU A 32 -8.25 3.52 8.26
N ALA A 33 -8.26 4.81 8.58
CA ALA A 33 -7.19 5.73 8.17
C ALA A 33 -5.82 5.28 8.71
N LYS A 34 -5.77 4.87 9.98
CA LYS A 34 -4.54 4.38 10.60
C LYS A 34 -4.08 3.05 10.04
N GLN A 35 -5.00 2.12 9.76
CA GLN A 35 -4.68 0.86 9.12
C GLN A 35 -4.16 1.10 7.70
N GLY A 36 -4.73 2.06 6.96
CA GLY A 36 -4.27 2.48 5.64
C GLY A 36 -2.77 2.79 5.61
N THR A 37 -2.26 3.47 6.64
CA THR A 37 -0.84 3.82 6.74
C THR A 37 0.01 2.69 7.31
N ASP A 38 -0.37 2.13 8.45
CA ASP A 38 0.51 1.28 9.27
C ASP A 38 0.21 -0.23 9.11
N GLY A 39 -1.01 -0.57 8.70
CA GLY A 39 -1.51 -1.94 8.63
C GLY A 39 -2.20 -2.39 9.90
N LYS A 40 -2.08 -3.68 10.23
CA LYS A 40 -2.76 -4.26 11.39
C LYS A 40 -2.52 -3.41 12.64
N ILE A 41 -3.59 -3.11 13.38
CA ILE A 41 -3.58 -2.19 14.50
C ILE A 41 -3.46 -2.99 15.81
N PRO A 42 -2.45 -2.74 16.65
CA PRO A 42 -2.36 -3.39 17.95
C PRO A 42 -3.51 -2.93 18.87
N LYS A 43 -4.21 -3.87 19.51
CA LYS A 43 -5.33 -3.56 20.43
C LYS A 43 -4.92 -2.61 21.54
N LYS A 44 -3.73 -2.82 22.12
CA LYS A 44 -3.12 -1.96 23.16
C LYS A 44 -2.89 -0.49 22.76
N ARG A 45 -3.04 -0.16 21.47
CA ARG A 45 -2.91 1.21 20.96
C ARG A 45 -4.26 1.87 20.70
N LEU A 46 -5.38 1.15 20.84
CA LEU A 46 -6.72 1.68 20.58
C LEU A 46 -7.10 2.77 21.57
N GLY A 47 -6.81 2.61 22.86
CA GLY A 47 -7.02 3.68 23.85
C GLY A 47 -6.35 5.00 23.45
N PHE A 48 -5.13 4.95 22.90
CA PHE A 48 -4.43 6.15 22.42
C PHE A 48 -5.01 6.70 21.10
N LEU A 49 -5.49 5.83 20.22
CA LEU A 49 -5.95 6.21 18.88
C LEU A 49 -7.37 6.78 18.91
N VAL A 50 -8.26 6.10 19.62
CA VAL A 50 -9.71 6.36 19.60
C VAL A 50 -10.30 6.63 20.99
N GLY A 51 -9.51 6.56 22.06
CA GLY A 51 -9.95 6.84 23.43
C GLY A 51 -10.63 5.66 24.14
N ILE A 52 -10.78 4.52 23.46
CA ILE A 52 -11.53 3.36 23.95
C ILE A 52 -10.74 2.08 23.63
N GLU A 53 -10.72 1.14 24.58
CA GLU A 53 -10.09 -0.18 24.44
C GLU A 53 -10.97 -1.16 23.66
N TRP A 54 -10.35 -2.15 23.00
CA TRP A 54 -11.05 -3.15 22.17
C TRP A 54 -12.23 -3.82 22.88
N VAL A 55 -12.06 -4.17 24.16
CA VAL A 55 -13.07 -4.86 24.96
C VAL A 55 -14.38 -4.06 25.07
N ASN A 56 -14.28 -2.72 25.04
CA ASN A 56 -15.40 -1.80 25.21
C ASN A 56 -16.09 -1.44 23.88
N PHE A 57 -15.64 -1.97 22.74
CA PHE A 57 -16.34 -1.76 21.48
C PHE A 57 -17.64 -2.56 21.49
N SER A 58 -18.68 -2.00 20.87
CA SER A 58 -19.92 -2.72 20.55
C SER A 58 -19.66 -3.90 19.62
N ASP A 59 -20.58 -4.84 19.59
CA ASP A 59 -20.46 -6.01 18.73
C ASP A 59 -20.55 -5.60 17.25
N GLU A 60 -21.41 -4.63 16.93
CA GLU A 60 -21.57 -4.07 15.58
C GLU A 60 -20.27 -3.44 15.06
N LEU A 61 -19.52 -2.76 15.93
CA LEU A 61 -18.23 -2.18 15.57
C LEU A 61 -17.15 -3.27 15.47
N LYS A 62 -17.14 -4.25 16.38
CA LYS A 62 -16.20 -5.38 16.34
C LYS A 62 -16.32 -6.19 15.05
N GLU A 63 -17.54 -6.43 14.58
CA GLU A 63 -17.82 -7.13 13.32
C GLU A 63 -17.18 -6.48 12.08
N LYS A 64 -16.82 -5.19 12.14
CA LYS A 64 -16.11 -4.50 11.04
C LYS A 64 -14.64 -4.88 10.94
N PHE A 65 -14.11 -5.61 11.92
CA PHE A 65 -12.71 -5.96 12.03
C PHE A 65 -12.53 -7.48 12.21
N ILE A 66 -11.40 -7.97 11.71
CA ILE A 66 -10.88 -9.28 12.09
C ILE A 66 -9.96 -9.08 13.28
N GLU A 67 -10.19 -9.87 14.32
CA GLU A 67 -9.32 -9.98 15.48
C GLU A 67 -8.32 -11.13 15.28
N GLU A 68 -7.03 -10.83 15.39
CA GLU A 68 -5.94 -11.79 15.23
C GLU A 68 -4.89 -11.53 16.31
N ASP A 69 -4.78 -12.44 17.29
CA ASP A 69 -3.89 -12.33 18.44
C ASP A 69 -3.98 -10.98 19.16
N GLU A 70 -2.95 -10.14 19.10
CA GLU A 70 -2.92 -8.80 19.70
C GLU A 70 -3.38 -7.68 18.76
N PHE A 71 -3.82 -8.01 17.55
CA PHE A 71 -4.09 -7.05 16.48
C PHE A 71 -5.54 -7.11 16.01
N ILE A 72 -5.99 -6.00 15.42
CA ILE A 72 -7.24 -5.91 14.67
C ILE A 72 -6.99 -5.27 13.30
N TYR A 73 -7.81 -5.63 12.32
CA TYR A 73 -7.75 -5.03 11.00
C TYR A 73 -9.05 -5.23 10.22
N ASN A 74 -9.40 -4.27 9.36
CA ASN A 74 -10.47 -4.44 8.40
C ASN A 74 -9.97 -5.29 7.23
N LYS A 75 -10.62 -6.43 7.00
CA LYS A 75 -10.19 -7.42 5.99
C LYS A 75 -10.15 -6.84 4.58
N ARG A 76 -11.18 -6.09 4.17
CA ARG A 76 -11.26 -5.50 2.82
C ARG A 76 -10.13 -4.52 2.60
N LEU A 77 -9.88 -3.64 3.57
CA LEU A 77 -8.80 -2.66 3.47
C LEU A 77 -7.42 -3.32 3.40
N GLU A 78 -7.19 -4.40 4.15
CA GLU A 78 -5.89 -5.09 4.12
C GLU A 78 -5.60 -5.72 2.75
N ILE A 79 -6.61 -6.34 2.12
CA ILE A 79 -6.51 -6.87 0.77
C ILE A 79 -6.14 -5.77 -0.24
N GLU A 80 -6.79 -4.61 -0.16
CA GLU A 80 -6.47 -3.48 -1.05
C GLU A 80 -5.05 -2.94 -0.82
N ARG A 81 -4.62 -2.83 0.45
CA ARG A 81 -3.23 -2.43 0.78
C ARG A 81 -2.21 -3.41 0.21
N GLU A 82 -2.45 -4.71 0.32
CA GLU A 82 -1.57 -5.73 -0.26
C GLU A 82 -1.50 -5.64 -1.78
N LYS A 83 -2.65 -5.46 -2.46
CA LYS A 83 -2.70 -5.25 -3.91
C LYS A 83 -1.86 -4.04 -4.32
N THR A 84 -2.03 -2.91 -3.65
CA THR A 84 -1.28 -1.68 -3.94
C THR A 84 0.21 -1.86 -3.68
N SER A 85 0.59 -2.50 -2.57
CA SER A 85 1.98 -2.81 -2.23
C SER A 85 2.63 -3.69 -3.31
N ASN A 86 1.94 -4.75 -3.73
CA ASN A 86 2.41 -5.67 -4.77
C ASN A 86 2.54 -4.98 -6.13
N PHE A 87 1.58 -4.12 -6.49
CA PHE A 87 1.66 -3.30 -7.69
C PHE A 87 2.91 -2.39 -7.67
N HIS A 88 3.15 -1.66 -6.59
CA HIS A 88 4.33 -0.79 -6.49
C HIS A 88 5.64 -1.57 -6.56
N LYS A 89 5.73 -2.74 -5.91
CA LYS A 89 6.89 -3.63 -6.01
C LYS A 89 7.14 -4.05 -7.46
N LYS A 90 6.10 -4.52 -8.16
CA LYS A 90 6.18 -4.92 -9.56
C LYS A 90 6.61 -3.77 -10.47
N GLN A 91 6.08 -2.57 -10.25
CA GLN A 91 6.47 -1.38 -11.02
C GLN A 91 7.92 -0.98 -10.77
N ALA A 92 8.39 -1.05 -9.52
CA ALA A 92 9.79 -0.80 -9.19
C ALA A 92 10.73 -1.82 -9.86
N GLU A 93 10.38 -3.11 -9.84
CA GLU A 93 11.14 -4.15 -10.52
C GLU A 93 11.18 -3.96 -12.04
N ASN A 94 10.04 -3.65 -12.66
CA ASN A 94 9.95 -3.38 -14.08
C ASN A 94 10.77 -2.14 -14.47
N GLY A 95 10.72 -1.08 -13.65
CA GLY A 95 11.55 0.10 -13.82
C GLY A 95 13.05 -0.21 -13.75
N LYS A 96 13.47 -1.05 -12.79
CA LYS A 96 14.87 -1.53 -12.69
C LYS A 96 15.28 -2.34 -13.91
N LYS A 97 14.43 -3.26 -14.39
CA LYS A 97 14.68 -4.09 -15.60
C LYS A 97 14.82 -3.22 -16.84
N GLY A 98 13.91 -2.28 -17.06
CA GLY A 98 13.97 -1.34 -18.19
C GLY A 98 15.21 -0.45 -18.15
N GLY A 99 15.55 0.09 -16.98
CA GLY A 99 16.77 0.87 -16.76
C GLY A 99 18.05 0.07 -17.05
N TYR A 100 18.08 -1.21 -16.66
CA TYR A 100 19.19 -2.11 -16.95
C TYR A 100 19.34 -2.40 -18.45
N GLN A 101 18.24 -2.71 -19.14
CA GLN A 101 18.26 -2.95 -20.59
C GLN A 101 18.74 -1.72 -21.37
N ARG A 102 18.31 -0.51 -20.98
CA ARG A 102 18.77 0.75 -21.57
C ARG A 102 20.28 0.96 -21.37
N LYS A 103 20.81 0.67 -20.19
CA LYS A 103 22.27 0.76 -19.93
C LYS A 103 23.05 -0.25 -20.78
N LYS A 104 22.52 -1.46 -20.96
CA LYS A 104 23.15 -2.52 -21.78
C LYS A 104 23.20 -2.12 -23.26
N SER A 105 22.10 -1.62 -23.83
CA SER A 105 22.06 -1.18 -25.22
C SER A 105 23.00 -0.01 -25.49
N LEU A 106 23.07 0.97 -24.57
CA LEU A 106 24.02 2.09 -24.66
C LEU A 106 25.48 1.62 -24.66
N LYS A 107 25.85 0.67 -23.79
CA LYS A 107 27.21 0.08 -23.78
C LYS A 107 27.54 -0.62 -25.10
N ILE A 108 26.61 -1.42 -25.64
CA ILE A 108 26.80 -2.13 -26.92
C ILE A 108 27.02 -1.14 -28.06
N ASN A 109 26.18 -0.10 -28.15
CA ASN A 109 26.32 0.94 -29.16
C ASN A 109 27.67 1.66 -29.06
N GLN A 110 28.14 1.94 -27.85
CA GLN A 110 29.45 2.59 -27.64
C GLN A 110 30.63 1.69 -28.04
N ILE A 111 30.55 0.38 -27.79
CA ILE A 111 31.55 -0.61 -28.22
C ILE A 111 31.58 -0.69 -29.76
N ASN A 112 30.42 -0.77 -30.40
CA ASN A 112 30.32 -0.83 -31.87
C ASN A 112 30.88 0.44 -32.52
N TYR A 113 30.54 1.62 -32.00
CA TYR A 113 31.11 2.89 -32.48
C TYR A 113 32.64 2.92 -32.39
N LYS A 114 33.22 2.48 -31.26
CA LYS A 114 34.68 2.40 -31.11
C LYS A 114 35.30 1.44 -32.12
N LYS A 115 34.74 0.24 -32.31
CA LYS A 115 35.25 -0.75 -33.29
C LYS A 115 35.27 -0.19 -34.70
N ILE A 116 34.16 0.40 -35.14
CA ILE A 116 34.04 1.02 -36.46
C ILE A 116 35.12 2.09 -36.61
N LYS A 117 35.22 3.03 -35.67
CA LYS A 117 36.21 4.12 -35.70
C LYS A 117 37.66 3.61 -35.77
N THR A 118 38.00 2.56 -35.03
CA THR A 118 39.35 1.95 -35.10
C THR A 118 39.62 1.33 -36.46
N GLN A 119 38.63 0.69 -37.09
CA GLN A 119 38.77 0.07 -38.40
C GLN A 119 39.02 1.10 -39.52
N TRP A 120 38.34 2.27 -39.48
CA TRP A 120 38.62 3.38 -40.40
C TRP A 120 40.04 3.94 -40.24
N PHE A 121 40.57 3.95 -39.01
CA PHE A 121 41.92 4.45 -38.70
C PHE A 121 43.04 3.50 -39.14
N GLN A 122 42.73 2.22 -39.41
CA GLN A 122 43.69 1.23 -39.89
C GLN A 122 43.71 1.09 -41.41
N LEU A 123 42.73 1.66 -42.10
CA LEU A 123 42.56 1.59 -43.56
C LEU A 123 42.98 2.88 -44.28
N GLY A 124 43.38 3.92 -43.55
CA GLY A 124 43.96 5.16 -44.06
C GLY A 124 45.36 5.37 -43.53
#